data_AF-A0A329CXR6-F1
#
_entry.id   AF-A0A329CXR6-F1
#
_cell.length_a   1.000
_cell.length_b   1.000
_cell.length_c   1.000
_cell.angle_alpha   90.00
_cell.angle_beta   90.00
_cell.angle_gamma   90.00
#
_symmetry.space_group_name_H-M   'P 1'
#
loop_
_entity.id
_entity.type
_entity.pdbx_description
1 polymer ?
#
loop_
_entity_poly.entity_id
_entity_poly.type
_entity_poly.pdbx_seq_one_letter_code
_entity_poly.pdbx_strand_id
1 'polypeptide(L)'
;MFQHFLKPSIATAMLSMLAACATPLSAPVSSSITSINSITPPQGTRAMTLSASGVQNYSCEFDAQHRLGWVFKSPQAMLFDLSGHAAVRHGAGPSWEAEDGSKIVGHVLAQQPSETPASIPQLLLETHGTGGSGALTDVRYVQRLHTVGGLAPQAPCSTEHQIGSSPYLADYVFYR
;
A
#
# COMPACT_ATOMS: atom_id res chain seq x y z
N MET A 1 -68.31 47.02 3.44
CA MET A 1 -69.24 45.89 3.65
C MET A 1 -68.66 45.10 4.83
N PHE A 2 -69.09 45.42 6.06
CA PHE A 2 -70.00 44.57 6.87
C PHE A 2 -69.34 43.20 7.18
N GLN A 3 -69.03 42.75 8.40
CA GLN A 3 -69.54 43.01 9.75
C GLN A 3 -68.52 42.50 10.80
N HIS A 4 -68.50 43.13 11.98
CA HIS A 4 -68.12 42.50 13.24
C HIS A 4 -69.37 41.83 13.86
N PHE A 5 -69.27 40.59 14.33
CA PHE A 5 -70.17 39.95 15.32
C PHE A 5 -69.36 38.85 16.05
N LEU A 6 -68.98 39.05 17.31
CA LEU A 6 -69.64 38.65 18.59
C LEU A 6 -69.39 37.17 19.04
N LYS A 7 -68.53 37.04 20.08
CA LYS A 7 -68.51 36.18 21.30
C LYS A 7 -69.54 35.02 21.44
N PRO A 8 -69.20 33.86 22.08
CA PRO A 8 -69.01 33.79 23.54
C PRO A 8 -68.05 32.71 24.12
N SER A 9 -67.91 32.78 25.44
CA SER A 9 -67.20 31.92 26.41
C SER A 9 -67.43 30.41 26.28
N ILE A 10 -66.46 29.62 26.80
CA ILE A 10 -66.68 28.60 27.84
C ILE A 10 -65.33 28.28 28.51
N ALA A 11 -65.36 28.20 29.84
CA ALA A 11 -64.26 27.80 30.71
C ALA A 11 -64.09 26.27 30.73
N THR A 12 -62.86 25.77 30.87
CA THR A 12 -62.55 24.64 31.75
C THR A 12 -61.04 24.48 31.92
N ALA A 13 -60.61 24.43 33.18
CA ALA A 13 -59.28 24.03 33.58
C ALA A 13 -59.11 22.51 33.43
N MET A 14 -57.95 22.06 32.94
CA MET A 14 -57.36 20.77 33.34
C MET A 14 -55.84 20.88 33.31
N LEU A 15 -55.27 20.86 34.52
CA LEU A 15 -53.87 20.62 34.79
C LEU A 15 -53.57 19.17 34.40
N SER A 16 -52.76 18.95 33.38
CA SER A 16 -52.24 17.61 33.03
C SER A 16 -50.72 17.67 32.98
N MET A 17 -50.10 17.20 34.06
CA MET A 17 -48.69 16.80 34.08
C MET A 17 -48.51 15.64 33.10
N LEU A 18 -47.67 15.83 32.09
CA LEU A 18 -47.22 14.74 31.21
C LEU A 18 -45.72 14.55 31.37
N ALA A 19 -45.40 13.31 31.68
CA ALA A 19 -44.12 12.78 32.07
C ALA A 19 -43.03 12.95 30.99
N ALA A 20 -41.83 13.22 31.47
CA ALA A 20 -40.60 13.16 30.69
C ALA A 20 -40.29 11.71 30.28
N CYS A 21 -40.19 11.47 28.98
CA CYS A 21 -39.50 10.32 28.41
C CYS A 21 -38.39 10.84 27.49
N ALA A 22 -37.22 11.09 28.06
CA ALA A 22 -36.01 11.37 27.28
C ALA A 22 -35.55 10.06 26.63
N THR A 23 -35.74 9.93 25.32
CA THR A 23 -35.13 8.84 24.53
C THR A 23 -33.70 9.25 24.17
N PRO A 24 -32.67 8.45 24.49
CA PRO A 24 -31.35 8.68 23.94
C PRO A 24 -31.37 8.28 22.46
N LEU A 25 -31.31 9.28 21.57
CA LEU A 25 -31.09 9.06 20.15
C LEU A 25 -29.66 8.52 19.97
N SER A 26 -29.55 7.20 19.80
CA SER A 26 -28.29 6.55 19.44
C SER A 26 -27.90 7.04 18.04
N ALA A 27 -26.84 7.84 17.95
CA ALA A 27 -26.28 8.25 16.68
C ALA A 27 -25.76 7.00 15.91
N PRO A 28 -25.98 6.91 14.59
CA PRO A 28 -25.38 5.85 13.80
C PRO A 28 -23.86 6.04 13.78
N VAL A 29 -23.13 5.05 14.31
CA VAL A 29 -21.69 4.93 14.08
C VAL A 29 -21.50 4.64 12.60
N SER A 30 -21.28 5.70 11.82
CA SER A 30 -20.78 5.56 10.45
C SER A 30 -19.40 4.94 10.57
N SER A 31 -19.27 3.67 10.19
CA SER A 31 -17.97 3.05 9.98
C SER A 31 -17.34 3.76 8.78
N SER A 32 -16.49 4.74 9.05
CA SER A 32 -15.65 5.34 8.03
C SER A 32 -14.70 4.26 7.52
N ILE A 33 -14.99 3.72 6.35
CA ILE A 33 -14.04 2.94 5.56
C ILE A 33 -12.94 3.93 5.17
N THR A 34 -11.91 4.04 6.00
CA THR A 34 -10.72 4.80 5.63
C THR A 34 -10.11 4.05 4.46
N SER A 35 -10.08 4.69 3.29
CA SER A 35 -9.18 4.30 2.20
C SER A 35 -7.76 4.55 2.70
N ILE A 36 -7.19 3.60 3.43
CA ILE A 36 -5.83 3.71 3.94
C ILE A 36 -4.92 3.26 2.81
N ASN A 37 -4.30 4.21 2.11
CA ASN A 37 -3.03 3.98 1.38
C ASN A 37 -1.89 3.67 2.38
N SER A 38 -2.19 2.93 3.45
CA SER A 38 -1.23 2.52 4.45
C SER A 38 -0.45 1.36 3.85
N ILE A 39 0.87 1.46 3.88
CA ILE A 39 1.72 0.33 3.55
C ILE A 39 1.96 -0.58 4.76
N THR A 40 1.30 -0.37 5.90
CA THR A 40 1.37 -1.26 7.06
C THR A 40 0.56 -2.52 6.80
N PRO A 41 1.10 -3.73 7.07
CA PRO A 41 0.35 -4.96 6.90
C PRO A 41 -0.91 -4.96 7.79
N PRO A 42 -2.05 -5.47 7.30
CA PRO A 42 -3.28 -5.52 8.09
C PRO A 42 -3.19 -6.48 9.28
N GLN A 43 -2.30 -7.48 9.20
CA GLN A 43 -2.07 -8.50 10.21
C GLN A 43 -0.68 -9.13 10.03
N GLY A 44 -0.33 -10.02 10.96
CA GLY A 44 0.90 -10.80 10.92
C GLY A 44 1.97 -10.28 11.87
N THR A 45 2.95 -11.13 12.12
CA THR A 45 4.12 -10.87 12.95
C THR A 45 5.35 -10.73 12.06
N ARG A 46 6.25 -9.80 12.41
CA ARG A 46 7.51 -9.63 11.71
C ARG A 46 8.34 -10.91 11.87
N ALA A 47 8.65 -11.57 10.75
CA ALA A 47 9.48 -12.76 10.71
C ALA A 47 10.97 -12.39 10.58
N MET A 48 11.30 -11.47 9.67
CA MET A 48 12.66 -10.99 9.46
C MET A 48 12.70 -9.61 8.80
N THR A 49 13.86 -8.97 8.86
CA THR A 49 14.17 -7.72 8.15
C THR A 49 15.51 -7.88 7.47
N LEU A 50 15.57 -7.54 6.19
CA LEU A 50 16.77 -7.64 5.35
C LEU A 50 16.99 -6.34 4.60
N SER A 51 18.23 -5.88 4.49
CA SER A 51 18.56 -4.72 3.65
C SER A 51 18.89 -5.19 2.24
N ALA A 52 18.48 -4.45 1.23
CA ALA A 52 18.62 -4.81 -0.17
C ALA A 52 19.57 -3.86 -0.90
N SER A 53 20.35 -4.42 -1.82
CA SER A 53 21.09 -3.68 -2.83
C SER A 53 20.90 -4.30 -4.19
N GLY A 54 20.63 -3.48 -5.20
CA GLY A 54 20.37 -3.96 -6.54
C GLY A 54 20.07 -2.86 -7.54
N VAL A 55 19.37 -3.22 -8.61
CA VAL A 55 18.96 -2.32 -9.69
C VAL A 55 17.48 -2.49 -10.01
N GLN A 56 16.89 -1.41 -10.51
CA GLN A 56 15.64 -1.46 -11.28
C GLN A 56 16.02 -1.42 -12.76
N ASN A 57 15.58 -2.42 -13.52
CA ASN A 57 15.86 -2.55 -14.95
C ASN A 57 14.74 -1.89 -15.76
N TYR A 58 15.15 -1.18 -16.81
CA TYR A 58 14.30 -0.45 -17.72
C TYR A 58 14.61 -0.82 -19.16
N SER A 59 13.60 -0.75 -20.03
CA SER A 59 13.76 -0.78 -21.47
C SER A 59 13.16 0.48 -22.06
N CYS A 60 13.78 1.00 -23.10
CA CYS A 60 13.22 2.09 -23.87
C CYS A 60 12.13 1.57 -24.80
N GLU A 61 10.92 2.09 -24.70
CA GLU A 61 9.78 1.66 -25.49
C GLU A 61 9.09 2.87 -26.10
N PHE A 62 8.37 2.67 -27.21
CA PHE A 62 7.42 3.68 -27.70
C PHE A 62 6.19 3.77 -26.81
N ASP A 63 5.78 4.99 -26.47
CA ASP A 63 4.46 5.26 -25.92
C ASP A 63 3.38 5.28 -27.04
N ALA A 64 2.11 5.47 -26.65
CA ALA A 64 1.00 5.54 -27.60
C ALA A 64 1.08 6.73 -28.58
N GLN A 65 2.00 7.68 -28.36
CA GLN A 65 2.27 8.82 -29.23
C GLN A 65 3.57 8.63 -30.04
N HIS A 66 4.12 7.42 -30.12
CA HIS A 66 5.41 7.11 -30.77
C HIS A 66 6.59 7.93 -30.22
N ARG A 67 6.58 8.28 -28.94
CA ARG A 67 7.74 8.86 -28.26
C ARG A 67 8.47 7.79 -27.47
N LEU A 68 9.79 7.83 -27.52
CA LEU A 68 10.63 6.93 -26.74
C LEU A 68 10.65 7.34 -25.26
N GLY A 69 10.49 6.36 -24.38
CA GLY A 69 10.55 6.55 -22.93
C GLY A 69 10.98 5.28 -22.20
N TRP A 70 11.57 5.45 -21.02
CA TRP A 70 11.94 4.34 -20.16
C TRP A 70 10.71 3.68 -19.54
N VAL A 71 10.59 2.37 -19.72
CA VAL A 71 9.55 1.52 -19.12
C VAL A 71 10.21 0.52 -18.18
N PHE A 72 9.70 0.47 -16.94
CA PHE A 72 10.16 -0.47 -15.93
C PHE A 72 9.92 -1.92 -16.37
N LYS A 73 10.90 -2.80 -16.16
CA LYS A 73 10.83 -4.23 -16.51
C LYS A 73 10.90 -5.14 -15.29
N SER A 74 11.90 -4.97 -14.43
CA SER A 74 12.07 -5.84 -13.27
C SER A 74 13.03 -5.26 -12.23
N PRO A 75 12.86 -5.61 -10.95
CA PRO A 75 13.94 -5.45 -9.99
C PRO A 75 14.94 -6.60 -10.16
N GLN A 76 16.18 -6.36 -9.75
CA GLN A 76 17.17 -7.39 -9.50
C GLN A 76 17.98 -6.96 -8.27
N ALA A 77 17.87 -7.69 -7.16
CA ALA A 77 18.57 -7.34 -5.94
C ALA A 77 18.97 -8.55 -5.11
N MET A 78 20.00 -8.35 -4.30
CA MET A 78 20.38 -9.25 -3.22
C MET A 78 19.95 -8.63 -1.88
N LEU A 79 19.30 -9.42 -1.04
CA LEU A 79 18.91 -9.03 0.32
C LEU A 79 19.87 -9.67 1.32
N PHE A 80 20.28 -8.88 2.30
CA PHE A 80 21.31 -9.20 3.27
C PHE A 80 20.74 -9.14 4.69
N ASP A 81 21.18 -10.06 5.53
CA ASP A 81 20.88 -10.01 6.96
C ASP A 81 21.78 -8.99 7.69
N LEU A 82 21.59 -8.87 9.01
CA LEU A 82 22.35 -7.94 9.85
C LEU A 82 23.87 -8.25 9.93
N SER A 83 24.28 -9.47 9.58
CA SER A 83 25.69 -9.86 9.50
C SER A 83 26.31 -9.55 8.14
N GLY A 84 25.50 -9.12 7.17
CA GLY A 84 25.91 -8.91 5.78
C GLY A 84 25.88 -10.18 4.94
N HIS A 85 25.31 -11.28 5.43
CA HIS A 85 25.15 -12.51 4.67
C HIS A 85 24.04 -12.38 3.63
N ALA A 86 24.29 -12.84 2.41
CA ALA A 86 23.34 -12.79 1.30
C ALA A 86 22.25 -13.85 1.46
N ALA A 87 21.07 -13.46 1.95
CA ALA A 87 20.03 -14.40 2.37
C ALA A 87 18.95 -14.68 1.31
N VAL A 88 18.53 -13.67 0.54
CA VAL A 88 17.34 -13.77 -0.34
C VAL A 88 17.55 -13.05 -1.66
N ARG A 89 17.42 -13.76 -2.79
CA ARG A 89 17.41 -13.16 -4.13
C ARG A 89 16.05 -12.57 -4.43
N HIS A 90 16.03 -11.32 -4.90
CA HIS A 90 14.82 -10.62 -5.32
C HIS A 90 14.83 -10.34 -6.82
N GLY A 91 13.72 -10.64 -7.49
CA GLY A 91 13.62 -10.55 -8.95
C GLY A 91 12.22 -10.21 -9.46
N ALA A 92 12.04 -10.38 -10.77
CA ALA A 92 10.76 -10.16 -11.47
C ALA A 92 9.61 -10.97 -10.84
N GLY A 93 8.39 -10.46 -10.94
CA GLY A 93 7.20 -11.13 -10.43
C GLY A 93 6.40 -10.34 -9.38
N PRO A 94 6.97 -9.33 -8.69
CA PRO A 94 8.18 -9.47 -7.86
C PRO A 94 8.29 -10.82 -7.16
N SER A 95 9.49 -11.35 -6.98
CA SER A 95 9.73 -12.65 -6.33
C SER A 95 10.87 -12.61 -5.32
N TRP A 96 10.85 -13.53 -4.36
CA TRP A 96 11.90 -13.73 -3.38
C TRP A 96 12.22 -15.22 -3.27
N GLU A 97 13.50 -15.54 -3.30
CA GLU A 97 14.00 -16.91 -3.22
C GLU A 97 15.15 -16.97 -2.20
N ALA A 98 14.97 -17.79 -1.15
CA ALA A 98 15.96 -17.99 -0.11
C ALA A 98 16.97 -19.09 -0.48
N GLU A 99 18.07 -19.18 0.27
CA GLU A 99 19.13 -20.19 0.04
C GLU A 99 18.64 -21.63 0.23
N ASP A 100 17.62 -21.86 1.05
CA ASP A 100 16.98 -23.17 1.25
C ASP A 100 16.03 -23.58 0.10
N GLY A 101 15.91 -22.73 -0.93
CA GLY A 101 15.06 -22.97 -2.09
C GLY A 101 13.59 -22.62 -1.89
N SER A 102 13.19 -22.15 -0.70
CA SER A 102 11.85 -21.60 -0.52
C SER A 102 11.66 -20.33 -1.33
N LYS A 103 10.48 -20.20 -1.95
CA LYS A 103 10.18 -19.14 -2.92
C LYS A 103 8.77 -18.60 -2.77
N ILE A 104 8.66 -17.28 -2.80
CA ILE A 104 7.39 -16.55 -2.80
C ILE A 104 7.35 -15.54 -3.95
N VAL A 105 6.15 -15.22 -4.42
CA VAL A 105 5.89 -14.11 -5.34
C VAL A 105 4.90 -13.13 -4.72
N GLY A 106 4.98 -11.87 -5.12
CA GLY A 106 4.24 -10.78 -4.51
C GLY A 106 3.27 -10.07 -5.44
N HIS A 107 2.15 -9.60 -4.88
CA HIS A 107 1.21 -8.68 -5.50
C HIS A 107 1.18 -7.38 -4.69
N VAL A 108 1.32 -6.23 -5.35
CA VAL A 108 1.31 -4.92 -4.68
C VAL A 108 -0.10 -4.61 -4.19
N LEU A 109 -0.27 -4.46 -2.88
CA LEU A 109 -1.53 -4.04 -2.26
C LEU A 109 -1.61 -2.52 -2.09
N ALA A 110 -0.50 -1.90 -1.70
CA ALA A 110 -0.44 -0.48 -1.45
C ALA A 110 0.95 0.06 -1.76
N GLN A 111 1.01 1.34 -2.07
CA GLN A 111 2.26 2.06 -2.28
C GLN A 111 2.17 3.47 -1.70
N GLN A 112 3.33 4.00 -1.31
CA GLN A 112 3.49 5.40 -0.95
C GLN A 112 4.83 5.93 -1.48
N PRO A 113 4.97 7.25 -1.66
CA PRO A 113 6.25 7.85 -2.00
C PRO A 113 7.37 7.45 -1.02
N SER A 114 8.60 7.44 -1.51
CA SER A 114 9.76 7.37 -0.62
C SER A 114 9.93 8.68 0.14
N GLU A 115 10.45 8.59 1.35
CA GLU A 115 10.94 9.74 2.11
C GLU A 115 12.20 10.34 1.46
N THR A 116 12.97 9.53 0.72
CA THR A 116 14.11 10.01 -0.05
C THR A 116 13.65 10.49 -1.43
N PRO A 117 13.95 11.75 -1.83
CA PRO A 117 13.61 12.25 -3.15
C PRO A 117 14.18 11.39 -4.28
N ALA A 118 13.55 11.45 -5.45
CA ALA A 118 13.98 10.74 -6.65
C ALA A 118 14.21 9.22 -6.46
N SER A 119 13.38 8.59 -5.62
CA SER A 119 13.46 7.16 -5.30
C SER A 119 12.16 6.43 -5.64
N ILE A 120 12.26 5.12 -5.92
CA ILE A 120 11.08 4.28 -6.18
C ILE A 120 10.13 4.24 -4.98
N PRO A 121 8.82 3.99 -5.18
CA PRO A 121 7.86 3.92 -4.10
C PRO A 121 8.19 2.85 -3.05
N GLN A 122 7.80 3.13 -1.81
CA GLN A 122 7.68 2.13 -0.75
C GLN A 122 6.39 1.33 -0.98
N LEU A 123 6.41 0.04 -0.65
CA LEU A 123 5.34 -0.90 -1.00
C LEU A 123 4.91 -1.74 0.18
N LEU A 124 3.63 -2.12 0.18
CA LEU A 124 3.13 -3.33 0.82
C LEU A 124 2.74 -4.33 -0.25
N LEU A 125 3.22 -5.56 -0.13
CA LEU A 125 2.88 -6.66 -1.02
C LEU A 125 2.27 -7.82 -0.22
N GLU A 126 1.22 -8.41 -0.76
CA GLU A 126 0.75 -9.74 -0.37
C GLU A 126 1.54 -10.79 -1.11
N THR A 127 1.84 -11.91 -0.46
CA THR A 127 2.68 -12.97 -1.04
C THR A 127 2.04 -14.33 -0.96
N HIS A 128 2.33 -15.17 -1.96
CA HIS A 128 2.03 -16.60 -1.90
C HIS A 128 3.27 -17.42 -2.26
N GLY A 129 3.35 -18.63 -1.68
CA GLY A 129 4.43 -19.59 -1.94
C GLY A 129 4.31 -20.20 -3.33
N THR A 130 5.45 -20.34 -4.01
CA THR A 130 5.54 -20.91 -5.38
C THR A 130 6.54 -22.05 -5.51
N GLY A 131 7.26 -22.37 -4.43
CA GLY A 131 8.17 -23.52 -4.42
C GLY A 131 8.91 -23.65 -3.08
N GLY A 132 9.35 -24.87 -2.78
CA GLY A 132 10.15 -25.21 -1.61
C GLY A 132 9.45 -24.98 -0.26
N SER A 133 9.77 -25.81 0.73
CA SER A 133 9.51 -25.48 2.14
C SER A 133 10.79 -24.97 2.75
N GLY A 134 10.70 -23.94 3.58
CA GLY A 134 11.82 -23.22 4.17
C GLY A 134 11.44 -21.88 4.78
N ALA A 135 12.40 -20.97 4.88
CA ALA A 135 12.30 -19.68 5.55
C ALA A 135 11.16 -18.78 5.02
N LEU A 136 10.81 -18.89 3.75
CA LEU A 136 9.76 -18.06 3.13
C LEU A 136 8.36 -18.69 3.14
N THR A 137 8.20 -19.93 3.63
CA THR A 137 6.95 -20.73 3.49
C THR A 137 5.71 -20.00 4.00
N ASP A 138 5.82 -19.40 5.18
CA ASP A 138 4.68 -18.79 5.88
C ASP A 138 4.60 -17.28 5.69
N VAL A 139 5.48 -16.71 4.88
CA VAL A 139 5.42 -15.27 4.60
C VAL A 139 4.14 -14.95 3.83
N ARG A 140 3.33 -14.05 4.37
CA ARG A 140 2.06 -13.56 3.80
C ARG A 140 2.16 -12.13 3.29
N TYR A 141 3.04 -11.32 3.88
CA TYR A 141 3.28 -9.96 3.42
C TYR A 141 4.77 -9.62 3.38
N VAL A 142 5.12 -8.75 2.45
CA VAL A 142 6.43 -8.12 2.38
C VAL A 142 6.24 -6.61 2.28
N GLN A 143 6.87 -5.86 3.18
CA GLN A 143 7.03 -4.42 3.02
C GLN A 143 8.36 -4.10 2.37
N ARG A 144 8.38 -3.14 1.47
CA ARG A 144 9.59 -2.48 0.97
C ARG A 144 9.61 -1.05 1.49
N LEU A 145 10.61 -0.73 2.31
CA LEU A 145 10.73 0.52 3.05
C LEU A 145 12.05 1.23 2.73
N HIS A 146 12.14 2.50 3.12
CA HIS A 146 13.37 3.31 3.07
C HIS A 146 14.09 3.25 1.71
N THR A 147 13.31 3.30 0.63
CA THR A 147 13.85 3.16 -0.73
C THR A 147 14.72 4.35 -1.10
N VAL A 148 15.89 4.09 -1.67
CA VAL A 148 16.82 5.11 -2.19
C VAL A 148 17.15 4.78 -3.64
N GLY A 149 16.89 5.72 -4.55
CA GLY A 149 17.16 5.59 -5.97
C GLY A 149 16.19 4.64 -6.70
N GLY A 150 16.66 4.07 -7.80
CA GLY A 150 15.92 3.11 -8.62
C GLY A 150 14.92 3.69 -9.61
N LEU A 151 14.68 5.02 -9.66
CA LEU A 151 13.86 5.61 -10.73
C LEU A 151 14.52 5.44 -12.10
N ALA A 152 13.76 5.60 -13.18
CA ALA A 152 14.28 5.53 -14.55
C ALA A 152 15.52 6.43 -14.72
N PRO A 153 16.51 6.02 -15.54
CA PRO A 153 17.69 6.84 -15.80
C PRO A 153 17.32 8.27 -16.22
N GLN A 154 18.04 9.26 -15.67
CA GLN A 154 17.77 10.68 -15.96
C GLN A 154 18.06 11.03 -17.43
N ALA A 155 19.09 10.41 -18.01
CA ALA A 155 19.36 10.54 -19.43
C ALA A 155 18.23 9.88 -20.23
N PRO A 156 17.62 10.59 -21.20
CA PRO A 156 16.59 10.00 -22.04
C PRO A 156 17.18 8.85 -22.87
N CYS A 157 16.37 7.83 -23.15
CA CYS A 157 16.72 6.82 -24.12
C CYS A 157 16.47 7.31 -25.54
N SER A 158 17.22 6.77 -26.51
CA SER A 158 17.20 7.22 -27.91
C SER A 158 16.92 6.10 -28.91
N THR A 159 16.85 4.85 -28.45
CA THR A 159 16.64 3.68 -29.32
C THR A 159 15.66 2.74 -28.65
N GLU A 160 14.64 2.30 -29.39
CA GLU A 160 13.70 1.29 -28.91
C GLU A 160 14.46 0.01 -28.49
N HIS A 161 14.03 -0.62 -27.40
CA HIS A 161 14.68 -1.75 -26.74
C HIS A 161 16.07 -1.48 -26.16
N GLN A 162 16.54 -0.23 -26.12
CA GLN A 162 17.72 0.14 -25.34
C GLN A 162 17.49 -0.25 -23.88
N ILE A 163 18.46 -0.93 -23.27
CA ILE A 163 18.40 -1.32 -21.86
C ILE A 163 19.04 -0.23 -20.99
N GLY A 164 18.41 0.05 -19.87
CA GLY A 164 18.92 0.93 -18.82
C GLY A 164 18.70 0.30 -17.45
N SER A 165 19.48 0.73 -16.47
CA SER A 165 19.32 0.29 -15.09
C SER A 165 19.65 1.42 -14.13
N SER A 166 18.92 1.49 -13.03
CA SER A 166 19.19 2.44 -11.95
C SER A 166 19.43 1.71 -10.64
N PRO A 167 20.52 2.00 -9.91
CA PRO A 167 20.79 1.36 -8.64
C PRO A 167 19.74 1.77 -7.61
N TYR A 168 19.43 0.86 -6.70
CA TYR A 168 18.56 1.15 -5.55
C TYR A 168 18.99 0.41 -4.28
N LEU A 169 18.64 1.02 -3.15
CA LEU A 169 18.67 0.42 -1.82
C LEU A 169 17.25 0.40 -1.25
N ALA A 170 16.97 -0.54 -0.35
CA ALA A 170 15.72 -0.57 0.42
C ALA A 170 15.85 -1.52 1.62
N ASP A 171 14.94 -1.40 2.58
CA ASP A 171 14.73 -2.44 3.58
C ASP A 171 13.50 -3.28 3.22
N TYR A 172 13.60 -4.59 3.41
CA TYR A 172 12.51 -5.53 3.23
C TYR A 172 12.13 -6.15 4.56
N VAL A 173 10.86 -6.02 4.93
CA VAL A 173 10.32 -6.62 6.16
C VAL A 173 9.32 -7.70 5.77
N PHE A 174 9.56 -8.93 6.23
CA PHE A 174 8.76 -10.10 5.92
C PHE A 174 7.84 -10.41 7.10
N TYR A 175 6.58 -10.72 6.81
CA TYR A 175 5.53 -10.96 7.81
C TYR A 175 4.85 -12.30 7.57
N ARG A 176 4.54 -13.01 8.67
CA ARG A 176 3.76 -14.25 8.71
C ARG A 176 2.54 -14.12 9.62
#